data_AF-A0A959UK68-F1
#
_entry.id   AF-A0A959UK68-F1
#
_cell.length_a   1.000
_cell.length_b   1.000
_cell.length_c   1.000
_cell.angle_alpha   90.00
_cell.angle_beta   90.00
_cell.angle_gamma   90.00
#
_symmetry.space_group_name_H-M   'P 1'
#
loop_
_entity.id
_entity.type
_entity.pdbx_description
1 polymer ?
#
loop_
_entity_poly.entity_id
_entity_poly.type
_entity_poly.pdbx_seq_one_letter_code
_entity_poly.pdbx_strand_id
1 'polypeptide(L)'
;ENWGTFHESVRFPWPLKPVKLTLKKRNDQNNFETIWETEIDPASRMVNPAEYESGLKTYTVLSNGNPNQKVDIVILGDGYLDDEINKFHADANHMADALFEVEPFKSHKSDFNIRCVDTPSPVSGVNRPHPGIFKRTPLSVSYSAFDSERYALAYDNRTIRDVASAVPYEFMFILINEETYGGGGIYNLYSTVAVDNTFSEYIFVHEFGHHFAAL
;
A
#
# COMPACT_ATOMS: atom_id res chain seq x y z
N GLU A 1 -0.13 11.83 -27.83
CA GLU A 1 -0.51 10.87 -26.77
C GLU A 1 0.73 10.12 -26.34
N ASN A 2 1.07 10.17 -25.06
CA ASN A 2 2.16 9.36 -24.52
C ASN A 2 1.52 8.08 -23.96
N TRP A 3 1.90 6.93 -24.52
CA TRP A 3 1.44 5.63 -24.04
C TRP A 3 2.38 5.14 -22.95
N GLY A 4 1.82 4.53 -21.91
CA GLY A 4 2.57 3.95 -20.81
C GLY A 4 1.94 2.63 -20.35
N THR A 5 2.73 1.80 -19.67
CA THR A 5 2.29 0.55 -19.06
C THR A 5 2.48 0.61 -17.55
N PHE A 6 1.54 0.05 -16.81
CA PHE A 6 1.61 -0.05 -15.35
C PHE A 6 1.60 -1.53 -14.94
N HIS A 7 2.35 -1.85 -13.90
CA HIS A 7 2.30 -3.16 -13.27
C HIS A 7 1.15 -3.21 -12.28
N GLU A 8 0.39 -4.31 -12.32
CA GLU A 8 -0.72 -4.59 -11.41
C GLU A 8 -0.56 -5.97 -10.79
N SER A 9 -1.18 -6.17 -9.62
CA SER A 9 -1.20 -7.47 -8.95
C SER A 9 -2.60 -7.78 -8.44
N VAL A 10 -3.01 -9.03 -8.64
CA VAL A 10 -4.29 -9.55 -8.15
C VAL A 10 -4.00 -10.60 -7.11
N ARG A 11 -4.59 -10.43 -5.92
CA ARG A 11 -4.53 -11.40 -4.83
C ARG A 11 -5.88 -12.07 -4.69
N PHE A 12 -5.87 -13.38 -4.55
CA PHE A 12 -7.07 -14.20 -4.34
C PHE A 12 -6.69 -15.49 -3.58
N PRO A 13 -7.66 -16.21 -2.97
CA PRO A 13 -7.37 -17.44 -2.26
C PRO A 13 -6.68 -18.49 -3.14
N TRP A 14 -5.70 -19.21 -2.59
CA TRP A 14 -4.97 -20.22 -3.33
C TRP A 14 -5.90 -21.30 -3.89
N PRO A 15 -5.92 -21.56 -5.21
CA PRO A 15 -6.85 -22.53 -5.79
C PRO A 15 -6.36 -23.97 -5.56
N LEU A 16 -7.29 -24.89 -5.27
CA LEU A 16 -6.99 -26.33 -5.09
C LEU A 16 -7.08 -27.14 -6.39
N LYS A 17 -7.60 -26.55 -7.46
CA LYS A 17 -7.79 -27.12 -8.80
C LYS A 17 -7.55 -26.02 -9.84
N PRO A 18 -7.35 -26.34 -11.13
CA PRO A 18 -7.27 -25.33 -12.17
C PRO A 18 -8.47 -24.37 -12.15
N VAL A 19 -8.20 -23.07 -12.27
CA VAL A 19 -9.22 -22.01 -12.30
C VAL A 19 -9.01 -21.09 -13.50
N LYS A 20 -10.08 -20.43 -13.95
CA LYS A 20 -10.01 -19.34 -14.93
C LYS A 20 -10.05 -18.00 -14.20
N LEU A 21 -9.01 -17.18 -14.37
CA LEU A 21 -8.99 -15.79 -13.92
C LEU A 21 -9.44 -14.88 -15.07
N THR A 22 -10.41 -14.01 -14.81
CA THR A 22 -10.92 -13.05 -15.80
C THR A 22 -10.91 -11.65 -15.21
N LEU A 23 -10.21 -10.73 -15.86
CA LEU A 23 -10.18 -9.32 -15.51
C LEU A 23 -11.16 -8.55 -16.39
N LYS A 24 -12.01 -7.75 -15.76
CA LYS A 24 -13.00 -6.90 -16.43
C LYS A 24 -12.82 -5.45 -16.06
N LYS A 25 -13.05 -4.55 -17.01
CA LYS A 25 -13.04 -3.09 -16.82
C LYS A 25 -14.36 -2.51 -17.32
N ARG A 26 -14.83 -1.43 -16.69
CA ARG A 26 -15.98 -0.68 -17.21
C ARG A 26 -15.57 0.14 -18.44
N ASN A 27 -16.37 0.08 -19.48
CA ASN A 27 -16.26 0.94 -20.65
C ASN A 27 -16.93 2.31 -20.40
N ASP A 28 -16.94 3.19 -21.41
CA ASP A 28 -17.50 4.54 -21.32
C ASP A 28 -19.02 4.55 -21.04
N GLN A 29 -19.73 3.43 -21.28
CA GLN A 29 -21.14 3.25 -20.93
C GLN A 29 -21.33 2.53 -19.59
N ASN A 30 -20.27 2.42 -18.78
CA ASN A 30 -20.23 1.72 -17.50
C ASN A 30 -20.51 0.21 -17.55
N ASN A 31 -20.44 -0.42 -18.72
CA ASN A 31 -20.60 -1.87 -18.86
C ASN A 31 -19.27 -2.58 -18.64
N PHE A 32 -19.30 -3.72 -17.94
CA PHE A 32 -18.09 -4.53 -17.75
C PHE A 32 -17.72 -5.29 -19.02
N GLU A 33 -16.50 -5.09 -19.49
CA GLU A 33 -15.89 -5.79 -20.62
C GLU A 33 -14.67 -6.57 -20.15
N THR A 34 -14.52 -7.80 -20.65
CA THR A 34 -13.32 -8.60 -20.40
C THR A 34 -12.14 -7.98 -21.12
N ILE A 35 -11.10 -7.63 -20.35
CA ILE A 35 -9.86 -7.06 -20.88
C ILE A 35 -8.73 -8.08 -20.92
N TRP A 36 -8.81 -9.14 -20.11
CA TRP A 36 -7.81 -10.20 -20.05
C TRP A 36 -8.36 -11.45 -19.37
N GLU A 37 -7.88 -12.62 -19.77
CA GLU A 37 -8.17 -13.90 -19.12
C GLU A 37 -6.99 -14.87 -19.20
N THR A 38 -6.89 -15.75 -18.20
CA THR A 38 -5.92 -16.86 -18.21
C THR A 38 -6.43 -18.06 -17.41
N GLU A 39 -5.85 -19.23 -17.65
CA GLU A 39 -6.02 -20.41 -16.81
C GLU A 39 -4.85 -20.53 -15.84
N ILE A 40 -5.16 -20.75 -14.57
CA ILE A 40 -4.18 -20.95 -13.50
C ILE A 40 -4.33 -22.38 -13.01
N ASP A 41 -3.36 -23.22 -13.33
CA ASP A 41 -3.20 -24.55 -12.77
C ASP A 41 -2.19 -24.50 -11.60
N PRO A 42 -2.63 -24.69 -10.33
CA PRO A 42 -1.73 -24.65 -9.18
C PRO A 42 -0.64 -25.74 -9.20
N ALA A 43 -0.79 -26.80 -10.01
CA ALA A 43 0.23 -27.84 -10.19
C ALA A 43 1.21 -27.55 -11.34
N SER A 44 1.01 -26.46 -12.08
CA SER A 44 1.89 -26.08 -13.20
C SER A 44 3.29 -25.68 -12.71
N ARG A 45 4.33 -26.11 -13.43
CA ARG A 45 5.72 -25.70 -13.20
C ARG A 45 5.99 -24.19 -13.30
N MET A 46 5.03 -23.44 -13.84
CA MET A 46 5.10 -21.98 -13.97
C MET A 46 4.58 -21.26 -12.72
N VAL A 47 3.91 -21.97 -11.81
CA VAL A 47 3.41 -21.46 -10.54
C VAL A 47 4.44 -21.80 -9.47
N ASN A 48 4.81 -20.82 -8.65
CA ASN A 48 5.65 -21.05 -7.48
C ASN A 48 4.76 -21.18 -6.24
N PRO A 49 4.57 -22.40 -5.68
CA PRO A 49 3.78 -22.60 -4.47
C PRO A 49 4.58 -22.43 -3.18
N ALA A 50 5.88 -22.16 -3.26
CA ALA A 50 6.71 -21.97 -2.07
C ALA A 50 6.24 -20.75 -1.29
N GLU A 51 6.18 -20.88 0.03
CA GLU A 51 6.01 -19.73 0.91
C GLU A 51 7.18 -18.76 0.70
N TYR A 52 6.88 -17.46 0.64
CA TYR A 52 7.89 -16.43 0.50
C TYR A 52 8.30 -15.91 1.88
N GLU A 53 9.55 -16.15 2.25
CA GLU A 53 10.16 -15.59 3.46
C GLU A 53 10.86 -14.27 3.11
N SER A 54 10.25 -13.13 3.47
CA SER A 54 10.78 -11.80 3.10
C SER A 54 12.12 -11.45 3.77
N GLY A 55 12.40 -12.02 4.96
CA GLY A 55 13.52 -11.63 5.80
C GLY A 55 13.43 -10.21 6.38
N LEU A 56 12.36 -9.47 6.09
CA LEU A 56 12.12 -8.11 6.57
C LEU A 56 11.64 -8.15 8.03
N LYS A 57 12.07 -7.16 8.81
CA LYS A 57 11.57 -6.97 10.17
C LYS A 57 10.15 -6.41 10.10
N THR A 58 9.34 -6.80 11.09
CA THR A 58 7.96 -6.37 11.20
C THR A 58 7.69 -5.84 12.60
N TYR A 59 6.74 -4.90 12.69
CA TYR A 59 6.29 -4.31 13.95
C TYR A 59 4.78 -4.39 14.03
N THR A 60 4.23 -4.68 15.21
CA THR A 60 2.76 -4.77 15.39
C THR A 60 2.25 -3.52 16.08
N VAL A 61 1.43 -2.74 15.39
CA VAL A 61 0.73 -1.57 15.93
C VAL A 61 -0.51 -2.00 16.70
N LEU A 62 -1.30 -2.91 16.12
CA LEU A 62 -2.56 -3.39 16.69
C LEU A 62 -2.80 -4.86 16.32
N SER A 63 -3.16 -5.69 17.29
CA SER A 63 -3.59 -7.06 17.03
C SER A 63 -4.81 -7.41 17.88
N ASN A 64 -5.96 -7.55 17.22
CA ASN A 64 -7.24 -7.88 17.84
C ASN A 64 -7.71 -9.31 17.53
N GLY A 65 -6.96 -10.08 16.74
CA GLY A 65 -7.29 -11.48 16.50
C GLY A 65 -6.61 -12.08 15.27
N ASN A 66 -7.07 -13.28 14.90
CA ASN A 66 -6.58 -13.99 13.72
C ASN A 66 -6.94 -13.20 12.44
N PRO A 67 -6.00 -13.05 11.48
CA PRO A 67 -6.25 -12.43 10.18
C PRO A 67 -7.50 -12.94 9.43
N ASN A 68 -7.90 -14.19 9.63
CA ASN A 68 -9.12 -14.73 8.99
C ASN A 68 -10.45 -14.27 9.64
N GLN A 69 -10.39 -13.42 10.67
CA GLN A 69 -11.55 -12.86 11.39
C GLN A 69 -11.46 -11.33 11.55
N LYS A 70 -10.46 -10.69 10.95
CA LYS A 70 -10.15 -9.26 11.11
C LYS A 70 -9.84 -8.65 9.76
N VAL A 71 -9.94 -7.33 9.69
CA VAL A 71 -9.40 -6.54 8.58
C VAL A 71 -7.93 -6.29 8.84
N ASP A 72 -7.05 -6.80 7.99
CA ASP A 72 -5.61 -6.61 8.16
C ASP A 72 -5.09 -5.43 7.30
N ILE A 73 -4.49 -4.44 7.96
CA ILE A 73 -3.81 -3.32 7.33
C ILE A 73 -2.30 -3.52 7.49
N VAL A 74 -1.57 -3.39 6.38
CA VAL A 74 -0.11 -3.25 6.40
C VAL A 74 0.29 -1.80 6.18
N ILE A 75 1.24 -1.31 6.98
CA ILE A 75 1.85 0.00 6.83
C ILE A 75 3.31 -0.20 6.41
N LEU A 76 3.70 0.40 5.29
CA LEU A 76 5.06 0.43 4.79
C LEU A 76 5.66 1.83 5.01
N GLY A 77 6.97 1.93 5.21
CA GLY A 77 7.66 3.22 5.37
C GLY A 77 8.63 3.50 4.24
N ASP A 78 8.49 4.62 3.52
CA ASP A 78 9.47 5.03 2.51
C ASP A 78 10.21 6.30 2.91
N GLY A 79 11.52 6.32 2.67
CA GLY A 79 12.39 7.44 3.02
C GLY A 79 12.79 7.53 4.49
N TYR A 80 12.58 6.48 5.30
CA TYR A 80 13.12 6.40 6.67
C TYR A 80 14.48 5.71 6.65
N LEU A 81 15.51 6.34 7.19
CA LEU A 81 16.83 5.74 7.41
C LEU A 81 16.76 4.57 8.41
N ASP A 82 17.84 3.78 8.47
CA ASP A 82 17.97 2.67 9.44
C ASP A 82 17.88 3.16 10.90
N ASP A 83 18.44 4.34 11.21
CA ASP A 83 18.34 4.98 12.53
C ASP A 83 17.00 5.73 12.75
N GLU A 84 16.16 5.84 11.72
CA GLU A 84 14.82 6.43 11.77
C GLU A 84 13.71 5.36 11.88
N ILE A 85 14.01 4.06 11.97
CA ILE A 85 12.98 3.01 12.06
C ILE A 85 12.07 3.18 13.30
N ASN A 86 12.63 3.63 14.43
CA ASN A 86 11.81 3.94 15.61
C ASN A 86 10.89 5.15 15.37
N LYS A 87 11.30 6.12 14.54
CA LYS A 87 10.42 7.22 14.10
C LYS A 87 9.30 6.65 13.23
N PHE A 88 9.60 5.79 12.26
CA PHE A 88 8.59 5.12 11.43
C PHE A 88 7.54 4.38 12.28
N HIS A 89 7.96 3.63 13.31
CA HIS A 89 7.01 2.97 14.20
C HIS A 89 6.15 3.97 14.97
N ALA A 90 6.73 5.06 15.48
CA ALA A 90 5.97 6.11 16.16
C ALA A 90 4.94 6.76 15.22
N ASP A 91 5.33 7.08 13.99
CA ASP A 91 4.48 7.65 12.95
C ASP A 91 3.33 6.69 12.59
N ALA A 92 3.61 5.40 12.48
CA ALA A 92 2.58 4.38 12.22
C ALA A 92 1.57 4.24 13.36
N ASN A 93 2.02 4.27 14.63
CA ASN A 93 1.11 4.28 15.77
C ASN A 93 0.24 5.55 15.76
N HIS A 94 0.85 6.71 15.52
CA HIS A 94 0.14 7.99 15.47
C HIS A 94 -0.97 8.00 14.40
N MET A 95 -0.66 7.57 13.18
CA MET A 95 -1.65 7.49 12.09
C MET A 95 -2.76 6.46 12.37
N ALA A 96 -2.41 5.32 12.98
CA ALA A 96 -3.40 4.33 13.40
C ALA A 96 -4.34 4.88 14.47
N ASP A 97 -3.82 5.63 15.46
CA ASP A 97 -4.65 6.27 16.47
C ASP A 97 -5.58 7.32 15.84
N ALA A 98 -5.08 8.16 14.93
CA ALA A 98 -5.90 9.14 14.21
C ALA A 98 -7.06 8.48 13.42
N LEU A 99 -6.79 7.35 12.75
CA LEU A 99 -7.84 6.58 12.07
C LEU A 99 -8.96 6.15 13.03
N PHE A 100 -8.59 5.65 14.21
CA PHE A 100 -9.55 5.18 15.21
C PHE A 100 -10.17 6.28 16.07
N GLU A 101 -9.92 7.56 15.76
CA GLU A 101 -10.71 8.68 16.27
C GLU A 101 -11.90 9.04 15.36
N VAL A 102 -11.96 8.46 14.15
CA VAL A 102 -13.01 8.73 13.16
C VAL A 102 -14.03 7.59 13.11
N GLU A 103 -15.32 7.91 13.12
CA GLU A 103 -16.39 6.91 12.90
C GLU A 103 -16.55 6.58 11.40
N PRO A 104 -16.84 5.31 11.03
CA PRO A 104 -17.14 4.17 11.92
C PRO A 104 -15.90 3.40 12.42
N PHE A 105 -14.69 3.78 12.02
CA PHE A 105 -13.47 3.03 12.41
C PHE A 105 -13.30 2.97 13.93
N LYS A 106 -13.59 4.07 14.64
CA LYS A 106 -13.53 4.16 16.10
C LYS A 106 -14.36 3.08 16.80
N SER A 107 -15.65 2.99 16.49
CA SER A 107 -16.54 1.96 17.06
C SER A 107 -16.17 0.54 16.63
N HIS A 108 -15.47 0.40 15.51
CA HIS A 108 -15.02 -0.88 14.96
C HIS A 108 -13.53 -1.19 15.19
N LYS A 109 -12.82 -0.49 16.08
CA LYS A 109 -11.37 -0.70 16.30
C LYS A 109 -11.00 -2.16 16.54
N SER A 110 -11.84 -2.93 17.24
CA SER A 110 -11.64 -4.35 17.52
C SER A 110 -11.71 -5.26 16.30
N ASP A 111 -12.14 -4.77 15.15
CA ASP A 111 -12.27 -5.53 13.90
C ASP A 111 -10.99 -5.48 13.06
N PHE A 112 -10.01 -4.66 13.44
CA PHE A 112 -8.78 -4.45 12.66
C PHE A 112 -7.54 -5.05 13.31
N ASN A 113 -6.59 -5.45 12.48
CA ASN A 113 -5.18 -5.65 12.82
C ASN A 113 -4.35 -4.65 12.01
N ILE A 114 -3.26 -4.13 12.59
CA ILE A 114 -2.33 -3.23 11.92
C ILE A 114 -0.90 -3.69 12.18
N ARG A 115 -0.15 -3.94 11.10
CA ARG A 115 1.26 -4.34 11.14
C ARG A 115 2.08 -3.45 10.22
N CYS A 116 3.33 -3.26 10.58
CA CYS A 116 4.32 -2.54 9.80
C CYS A 116 5.37 -3.49 9.25
N VAL A 117 5.95 -3.12 8.10
CA VAL A 117 7.14 -3.77 7.56
C VAL A 117 8.26 -2.73 7.45
N ASP A 118 9.41 -3.03 8.05
CA ASP A 118 10.54 -2.12 8.07
C ASP A 118 11.27 -2.15 6.72
N THR A 119 11.31 -1.01 6.06
CA THR A 119 11.99 -0.81 4.77
C THR A 119 13.02 0.32 4.87
N PRO A 120 14.15 0.09 5.59
CA PRO A 120 15.16 1.11 5.78
C PRO A 120 15.71 1.61 4.45
N SER A 121 15.70 2.93 4.29
CA SER A 121 16.13 3.66 3.12
C SER A 121 17.59 4.09 3.26
N PRO A 122 18.38 4.10 2.18
CA PRO A 122 19.74 4.65 2.20
C PRO A 122 19.77 6.19 2.27
N VAL A 123 18.61 6.85 2.07
CA VAL A 123 18.46 8.31 2.09
C VAL A 123 17.17 8.70 2.81
N SER A 124 17.21 9.78 3.59
CA SER A 124 16.03 10.32 4.27
C SER A 124 15.13 11.07 3.28
N GLY A 125 13.82 10.87 3.37
CA GLY A 125 12.78 11.38 2.47
C GLY A 125 12.76 10.76 1.08
N VAL A 126 11.89 11.26 0.19
CA VAL A 126 11.60 10.61 -1.11
C VAL A 126 11.83 11.51 -2.33
N ASN A 127 11.61 10.96 -3.53
CA ASN A 127 11.83 11.64 -4.79
C ASN A 127 10.81 12.78 -5.01
N ARG A 128 11.31 13.99 -5.31
CA ARG A 128 10.50 15.20 -5.53
C ARG A 128 11.02 15.97 -6.76
N PRO A 129 10.59 15.59 -7.97
CA PRO A 129 11.12 16.14 -9.22
C PRO A 129 10.89 17.64 -9.45
N HIS A 130 9.71 18.17 -9.10
CA HIS A 130 9.38 19.59 -9.30
C HIS A 130 10.39 20.55 -8.64
N PRO A 131 10.75 20.37 -7.35
CA PRO A 131 11.82 21.16 -6.71
C PRO A 131 13.25 20.68 -7.04
N GLY A 132 13.44 19.72 -7.95
CA GLY A 132 14.76 19.21 -8.35
C GLY A 132 15.43 18.29 -7.31
N ILE A 133 14.66 17.67 -6.42
CA ILE A 133 15.17 16.78 -5.37
C ILE A 133 15.02 15.33 -5.84
N PHE A 134 16.14 14.65 -6.07
CA PHE A 134 16.14 13.28 -6.59
C PHE A 134 16.69 12.30 -5.56
N LYS A 135 15.86 11.35 -5.14
CA LYS A 135 16.21 10.33 -4.13
C LYS A 135 15.81 8.95 -4.63
N ARG A 136 16.58 7.94 -4.26
CA ARG A 136 16.28 6.53 -4.55
C ARG A 136 15.98 5.82 -3.24
N THR A 137 14.75 5.42 -3.06
CA THR A 137 14.23 4.80 -1.85
C THR A 137 13.72 3.38 -2.15
N PRO A 138 13.61 2.50 -1.15
CA PRO A 138 13.24 1.09 -1.36
C PRO A 138 11.90 0.90 -2.07
N LEU A 139 10.89 1.71 -1.74
CA LEU A 139 9.55 1.59 -2.35
C LEU A 139 9.37 2.51 -3.56
N SER A 140 10.36 3.34 -3.87
CA SER A 140 10.35 4.26 -5.03
C SER A 140 9.11 5.16 -5.08
N VAL A 141 8.64 5.63 -3.91
CA VAL A 141 7.60 6.65 -3.87
C VAL A 141 8.17 7.95 -4.48
N SER A 142 7.38 8.56 -5.34
CA SER A 142 7.71 9.83 -5.97
C SER A 142 6.51 10.76 -5.92
N TYR A 143 6.77 12.00 -5.53
CA TYR A 143 5.87 13.11 -5.85
C TYR A 143 5.82 13.31 -7.36
N SER A 144 4.91 14.16 -7.82
CA SER A 144 4.78 14.51 -9.24
C SER A 144 4.21 13.38 -10.12
N ALA A 145 3.43 12.48 -9.53
CA ALA A 145 2.69 11.49 -10.30
C ALA A 145 1.79 12.19 -11.32
N PHE A 146 1.90 11.79 -12.60
CA PHE A 146 1.22 12.42 -13.74
C PHE A 146 1.47 13.94 -13.86
N ASP A 147 2.67 14.39 -13.47
CA ASP A 147 3.06 15.81 -13.45
C ASP A 147 2.26 16.68 -12.48
N SER A 148 1.57 16.06 -11.51
CA SER A 148 0.88 16.77 -10.43
C SER A 148 1.77 16.84 -9.19
N GLU A 149 2.31 18.03 -8.90
CA GLU A 149 3.36 18.26 -7.89
C GLU A 149 3.15 17.52 -6.56
N ARG A 150 1.92 17.54 -6.02
CA ARG A 150 1.60 16.97 -4.70
C ARG A 150 1.05 15.54 -4.75
N TYR A 151 0.88 14.97 -5.93
CA TYR A 151 0.41 13.59 -6.05
C TYR A 151 1.60 12.64 -5.89
N ALA A 152 1.61 11.87 -4.79
CA ALA A 152 2.75 11.06 -4.40
C ALA A 152 2.37 9.57 -4.48
N LEU A 153 2.92 8.85 -5.45
CA LEU A 153 2.62 7.44 -5.70
C LEU A 153 3.91 6.64 -5.89
N ALA A 154 3.81 5.33 -5.80
CA ALA A 154 4.87 4.40 -6.15
C ALA A 154 4.44 3.48 -7.32
N TYR A 155 5.26 3.45 -8.37
CA TYR A 155 4.95 2.69 -9.59
C TYR A 155 5.55 1.27 -9.59
N ASP A 156 6.48 0.97 -8.68
CA ASP A 156 7.09 -0.36 -8.55
C ASP A 156 6.19 -1.30 -7.76
N ASN A 157 5.04 -1.65 -8.36
CA ASN A 157 4.05 -2.50 -7.73
C ASN A 157 4.62 -3.87 -7.31
N ARG A 158 5.58 -4.45 -8.04
CA ARG A 158 6.16 -5.74 -7.65
C ARG A 158 6.89 -5.64 -6.32
N THR A 159 7.81 -4.68 -6.19
CA THR A 159 8.57 -4.47 -4.96
C THR A 159 7.65 -4.20 -3.77
N ILE A 160 6.64 -3.35 -3.96
CA ILE A 160 5.65 -3.04 -2.91
C ILE A 160 4.91 -4.30 -2.43
N ARG A 161 4.47 -5.16 -3.37
CA ARG A 161 3.73 -6.39 -3.03
C ARG A 161 4.64 -7.44 -2.38
N ASP A 162 5.90 -7.56 -2.83
CA ASP A 162 6.89 -8.44 -2.23
C ASP A 162 7.17 -8.00 -0.77
N VAL A 163 7.36 -6.70 -0.52
CA VAL A 163 7.52 -6.16 0.84
C VAL A 163 6.29 -6.41 1.70
N ALA A 164 5.11 -6.06 1.21
CA ALA A 164 3.86 -6.19 1.96
C ALA A 164 3.52 -7.64 2.33
N SER A 165 3.97 -8.61 1.52
CA SER A 165 3.77 -10.04 1.78
C SER A 165 4.46 -10.56 3.04
N ALA A 166 5.33 -9.76 3.68
CA ALA A 166 5.96 -10.09 4.96
C ALA A 166 4.95 -10.28 6.12
N VAL A 167 3.71 -9.79 5.97
CA VAL A 167 2.64 -9.93 6.95
C VAL A 167 1.30 -10.24 6.27
N PRO A 168 0.32 -10.82 7.00
CA PRO A 168 -1.06 -10.86 6.52
C PRO A 168 -1.60 -9.44 6.34
N TYR A 169 -2.19 -9.17 5.18
CA TYR A 169 -2.78 -7.86 4.87
C TYR A 169 -3.89 -7.99 3.81
N GLU A 170 -4.79 -7.02 3.80
CA GLU A 170 -5.79 -6.79 2.75
C GLU A 170 -5.63 -5.38 2.20
N PHE A 171 -5.46 -4.40 3.09
CA PHE A 171 -5.27 -2.99 2.76
C PHE A 171 -3.87 -2.51 3.10
N MET A 172 -3.41 -1.47 2.42
CA MET A 172 -2.04 -0.99 2.50
C MET A 172 -1.96 0.53 2.60
N PHE A 173 -1.09 1.00 3.49
CA PHE A 173 -0.56 2.35 3.48
C PHE A 173 0.95 2.35 3.20
N ILE A 174 1.41 3.42 2.57
CA ILE A 174 2.83 3.80 2.50
C ILE A 174 2.99 5.16 3.18
N LEU A 175 3.62 5.20 4.34
CA LEU A 175 4.00 6.45 5.01
C LEU A 175 5.26 6.99 4.35
N ILE A 176 5.24 8.26 4.00
CA ILE A 176 6.33 8.98 3.35
C ILE A 176 6.98 9.87 4.41
N ASN A 177 8.28 9.69 4.63
CA ASN A 177 9.08 10.51 5.56
C ASN A 177 9.35 11.92 4.97
N GLU A 178 8.31 12.73 4.81
CA GLU A 178 8.38 14.08 4.24
C GLU A 178 7.39 15.04 4.91
N GLU A 179 7.79 16.31 5.03
CA GLU A 179 6.96 17.41 5.55
C GLU A 179 6.03 18.01 4.46
N THR A 180 6.41 17.86 3.19
CA THR A 180 5.68 18.49 2.07
C THR A 180 4.37 17.77 1.83
N TYR A 181 3.26 18.53 1.82
CA TYR A 181 1.93 17.97 1.57
C TYR A 181 1.92 17.10 0.32
N GLY A 182 1.50 15.85 0.48
CA GLY A 182 1.31 14.91 -0.60
C GLY A 182 0.76 13.58 -0.11
N GLY A 183 0.18 12.85 -1.05
CA GLY A 183 -0.48 11.58 -0.78
C GLY A 183 -1.28 11.12 -1.99
N GLY A 184 -2.07 10.07 -1.79
CA GLY A 184 -2.99 9.54 -2.78
C GLY A 184 -3.58 8.20 -2.35
N GLY A 185 -4.87 8.00 -2.61
CA GLY A 185 -5.60 6.78 -2.30
C GLY A 185 -6.27 6.21 -3.54
N ILE A 186 -6.02 4.94 -3.83
CA ILE A 186 -6.63 4.24 -4.97
C ILE A 186 -7.29 2.96 -4.46
N TYR A 187 -8.58 2.80 -4.77
CA TYR A 187 -9.39 1.66 -4.35
C TYR A 187 -8.70 0.32 -4.64
N ASN A 188 -8.53 -0.51 -3.60
CA ASN A 188 -7.87 -1.83 -3.65
C ASN A 188 -6.39 -1.86 -4.13
N LEU A 189 -5.74 -0.70 -4.31
CA LEU A 189 -4.31 -0.63 -4.63
C LEU A 189 -3.47 -0.38 -3.37
N TYR A 190 -3.40 0.89 -2.92
CA TYR A 190 -2.82 1.36 -1.66
C TYR A 190 -3.23 2.81 -1.41
N SER A 191 -2.90 3.33 -0.22
CA SER A 191 -2.87 4.75 0.12
C SER A 191 -1.45 5.23 0.44
N THR A 192 -1.13 6.50 0.19
CA THR A 192 0.12 7.14 0.60
C THR A 192 -0.14 8.43 1.37
N VAL A 193 0.74 8.77 2.30
CA VAL A 193 0.68 10.05 3.03
C VAL A 193 2.07 10.56 3.40
N ALA A 194 2.31 11.86 3.24
CA ALA A 194 3.44 12.57 3.82
C ALA A 194 3.21 12.78 5.33
N VAL A 195 3.92 12.04 6.17
CA VAL A 195 3.53 11.89 7.59
C VAL A 195 3.92 13.08 8.47
N ASP A 196 5.01 13.78 8.14
CA ASP A 196 5.47 14.96 8.89
C ASP A 196 4.72 16.24 8.47
N ASN A 197 3.75 16.12 7.56
CA ASN A 197 2.89 17.23 7.19
C ASN A 197 1.84 17.52 8.28
N THR A 198 1.56 18.80 8.54
CA THR A 198 0.55 19.21 9.53
C THR A 198 -0.87 18.68 9.28
N PHE A 199 -1.19 18.27 8.05
CA PHE A 199 -2.49 17.68 7.68
C PHE A 199 -2.45 16.16 7.57
N SER A 200 -1.39 15.48 8.02
CA SER A 200 -1.17 14.04 7.80
C SER A 200 -2.32 13.18 8.33
N GLU A 201 -2.86 13.46 9.51
CA GLU A 201 -4.02 12.74 10.07
C GLU A 201 -5.24 12.80 9.14
N TYR A 202 -5.55 14.00 8.63
CA TYR A 202 -6.67 14.20 7.70
C TYR A 202 -6.42 13.47 6.38
N ILE A 203 -5.22 13.60 5.81
CA ILE A 203 -4.86 12.94 4.55
C ILE A 203 -4.93 11.42 4.74
N PHE A 204 -4.38 10.88 5.82
CA PHE A 204 -4.37 9.44 6.09
C PHE A 204 -5.80 8.86 6.07
N VAL A 205 -6.74 9.49 6.79
CA VAL A 205 -8.14 9.05 6.80
C VAL A 205 -8.82 9.28 5.45
N HIS A 206 -8.56 10.42 4.79
CA HIS A 206 -9.11 10.73 3.46
C HIS A 206 -8.69 9.70 2.42
N GLU A 207 -7.39 9.43 2.30
CA GLU A 207 -6.86 8.47 1.34
C GLU A 207 -7.28 7.04 1.66
N PHE A 208 -7.55 6.71 2.92
CA PHE A 208 -8.15 5.43 3.28
C PHE A 208 -9.60 5.32 2.82
N GLY A 209 -10.36 6.42 2.83
CA GLY A 209 -11.71 6.45 2.27
C GLY A 209 -11.73 5.96 0.81
N HIS A 210 -10.83 6.50 -0.02
CA HIS A 210 -10.63 6.04 -1.40
C HIS A 210 -10.22 4.56 -1.46
N HIS A 211 -9.18 4.18 -0.70
CA HIS A 211 -8.58 2.85 -0.80
C HIS A 211 -9.48 1.72 -0.27
N PHE A 212 -10.17 1.96 0.84
CA PHE A 212 -11.00 1.00 1.54
C PHE A 212 -12.43 0.94 1.00
N ALA A 213 -13.04 2.10 0.72
CA ALA A 213 -14.47 2.21 0.44
C ALA A 213 -14.82 2.80 -0.94
N ALA A 214 -13.82 3.18 -1.75
CA ALA A 214 -14.01 3.82 -3.06
C ALA A 214 -14.81 5.13 -3.00
N LEU A 215 -14.63 5.93 -1.95
CA LEU A 215 -15.30 7.22 -1.71
C LEU A 215 -14.44 8.41 -2.11
#